data_AF-C4WT35-F1
#
_entry.id   AF-C4WT35-F1
#
_cell.length_a   1.000
_cell.length_b   1.000
_cell.length_c   1.000
_cell.angle_alpha   90.00
_cell.angle_beta   90.00
_cell.angle_gamma   90.00
#
_symmetry.space_group_name_H-M   'P 1'
#
loop_
_entity.id
_entity.type
_entity.pdbx_description
1 polymer ?
#
loop_
_entity_poly.entity_id
_entity_poly.type
_entity_poly.pdbx_seq_one_letter_code
_entity_poly.pdbx_strand_id
1 'polypeptide(L)'
;MKNWVDQIPFDQIIIKLDLPDTFNSWFIITELHLWMIFVRLMNEGTQGTMIRNFIMEALWNDVEFRSKKLATVSADVRHRQIKELSDQLRGALVGYDEGWLSNDMVLASMVWRRIFNKECNDPEKIELVVKYIRKQMSILQLQTFDSLFTKKDVKWIKFV
;
A
#
# COMPACT_ATOMS: atom_id res chain seq x y z
N MET A 1 -7.68 3.48 -19.38
CA MET A 1 -6.42 2.73 -19.26
C MET A 1 -6.33 2.30 -17.79
N LYS A 2 -6.28 1.00 -17.47
CA LYS A 2 -6.29 0.53 -16.07
C LYS A 2 -5.06 1.06 -15.33
N ASN A 3 -5.26 1.66 -14.15
CA ASN A 3 -4.18 2.00 -13.23
C ASN A 3 -3.86 0.78 -12.32
N TRP A 4 -2.69 0.76 -11.67
CA TRP A 4 -2.32 -0.29 -10.70
C TRP A 4 -3.30 -0.38 -9.54
N VAL A 5 -3.76 0.80 -9.07
CA VAL A 5 -4.70 0.94 -7.95
C VAL A 5 -6.09 0.41 -8.28
N ASP A 6 -6.56 0.57 -9.53
CA ASP A 6 -7.90 0.11 -9.96
C ASP A 6 -8.07 -1.41 -9.90
N GLN A 7 -6.96 -2.14 -9.79
CA GLN A 7 -6.94 -3.60 -9.76
C GLN A 7 -6.90 -4.15 -8.32
N ILE A 8 -6.73 -3.28 -7.31
CA ILE A 8 -6.69 -3.68 -5.90
C ILE A 8 -8.12 -4.05 -5.45
N PRO A 9 -8.32 -5.22 -4.82
CA PRO A 9 -9.64 -5.66 -4.36
C PRO A 9 -10.02 -4.99 -3.02
N PHE A 10 -10.18 -3.66 -3.00
CA PHE A 10 -10.43 -2.87 -1.78
C PHE A 10 -11.58 -3.43 -0.93
N ASP A 11 -12.76 -3.66 -1.52
CA ASP A 11 -13.94 -4.12 -0.79
C ASP A 11 -13.70 -5.46 -0.08
N GLN A 12 -12.99 -6.39 -0.74
CA GLN A 12 -12.66 -7.69 -0.15
C GLN A 12 -11.71 -7.54 1.03
N ILE A 13 -10.69 -6.68 0.90
CA ILE A 13 -9.71 -6.43 1.97
C ILE A 13 -10.39 -5.76 3.16
N ILE A 14 -11.19 -4.72 2.92
CA ILE A 14 -11.92 -3.97 3.95
C ILE A 14 -12.83 -4.91 4.74
N ILE A 15 -13.65 -5.71 4.05
CA ILE A 15 -14.59 -6.65 4.68
C ILE A 15 -13.83 -7.74 5.45
N LYS A 16 -12.75 -8.30 4.89
CA LYS A 16 -12.03 -9.40 5.55
C LYS A 16 -11.22 -8.98 6.76
N LEU A 17 -10.74 -7.75 6.77
CA LEU A 17 -9.92 -7.23 7.86
C LEU A 17 -10.72 -6.39 8.86
N ASP A 18 -12.03 -6.24 8.67
CA ASP A 18 -12.90 -5.35 9.46
C ASP A 18 -12.35 -3.92 9.55
N LEU A 19 -11.79 -3.42 8.44
CA LEU A 19 -11.30 -2.04 8.39
C LEU A 19 -12.47 -1.07 8.19
N PRO A 20 -12.43 0.14 8.75
CA PRO A 20 -13.46 1.13 8.51
C PRO A 20 -13.36 1.65 7.07
N ASP A 21 -14.48 1.81 6.37
CA ASP A 21 -14.50 2.39 5.01
C ASP A 21 -14.25 3.90 5.06
N THR A 22 -12.97 4.27 5.07
CA THR A 22 -12.51 5.65 5.26
C THR A 22 -11.41 6.00 4.27
N PHE A 23 -11.19 7.30 4.08
CA PHE A 23 -10.04 7.81 3.34
C PHE A 23 -8.70 7.23 3.83
N ASN A 24 -8.56 7.06 5.16
CA ASN A 24 -7.35 6.48 5.74
C ASN A 24 -7.17 4.99 5.38
N SER A 25 -8.23 4.18 5.47
CA SER A 25 -8.17 2.77 5.06
C SER A 25 -7.84 2.62 3.58
N TRP A 26 -8.45 3.44 2.72
CA TRP A 26 -8.08 3.50 1.31
C TRP A 26 -6.59 3.82 1.13
N PHE A 27 -6.07 4.83 1.84
CA PHE A 27 -4.67 5.23 1.74
C PHE A 27 -3.72 4.11 2.19
N ILE A 28 -4.00 3.48 3.34
CA ILE A 28 -3.16 2.41 3.90
C ILE A 28 -3.15 1.17 3.00
N ILE A 29 -4.31 0.77 2.47
CA ILE A 29 -4.39 -0.35 1.52
C ILE A 29 -3.61 0.02 0.25
N THR A 30 -3.81 1.21 -0.30
CA THR A 30 -3.09 1.67 -1.50
C THR A 30 -1.58 1.68 -1.28
N GLU A 31 -1.13 2.23 -0.15
CA GLU A 31 0.27 2.27 0.28
C GLU A 31 0.89 0.89 0.30
N LEU A 32 0.25 -0.10 0.94
CA LEU A 32 0.78 -1.46 1.03
C LEU A 32 1.01 -2.07 -0.37
N HIS A 33 0.05 -1.87 -1.28
CA HIS A 33 0.14 -2.41 -2.64
C HIS A 33 1.19 -1.68 -3.47
N LEU A 34 1.28 -0.36 -3.35
CA LEU A 34 2.30 0.42 -4.01
C LEU A 34 3.70 0.08 -3.50
N TRP A 35 3.87 -0.15 -2.19
CA TRP A 35 5.13 -0.62 -1.63
C TRP A 35 5.59 -1.94 -2.29
N MET A 36 4.70 -2.94 -2.40
CA MET A 36 5.05 -4.20 -3.07
C MET A 36 5.48 -3.99 -4.54
N ILE A 37 4.81 -3.07 -5.25
CA ILE A 37 5.22 -2.66 -6.60
C ILE A 37 6.59 -1.97 -6.58
N PHE A 38 6.84 -1.09 -5.60
CA PHE A 38 8.10 -0.36 -5.49
C PHE A 38 9.28 -1.30 -5.26
N VAL A 39 9.14 -2.28 -4.36
CA VAL A 39 10.19 -3.29 -4.15
C VAL A 39 10.53 -4.00 -5.45
N ARG A 40 9.52 -4.38 -6.25
CA ARG A 40 9.75 -4.99 -7.57
C ARG A 40 10.39 -4.02 -8.57
N LEU A 41 9.99 -2.75 -8.58
CA LEU A 41 10.55 -1.72 -9.45
C LEU A 41 12.04 -1.49 -9.19
N MET A 42 12.50 -1.60 -7.94
CA MET A 42 13.90 -1.33 -7.63
C MET A 42 14.88 -2.28 -8.34
N ASN A 43 14.43 -3.45 -8.80
CA ASN A 43 15.23 -4.36 -9.63
C ASN A 43 15.54 -3.82 -11.04
N GLU A 44 14.86 -2.75 -11.46
CA GLU A 44 14.96 -2.15 -12.80
C GLU A 44 15.88 -0.90 -12.81
N GLY A 45 16.63 -0.70 -11.72
CA GLY A 45 17.62 0.37 -11.59
C GLY A 45 17.05 1.79 -11.77
N THR A 46 17.63 2.56 -12.67
CA THR A 46 17.27 3.97 -12.91
C THR A 46 15.86 4.12 -13.48
N GLN A 47 15.44 3.22 -14.38
CA GLN A 47 14.08 3.21 -14.92
C GLN A 47 13.06 2.92 -13.83
N GLY A 48 13.35 1.93 -12.97
CA GLY A 48 12.52 1.62 -11.81
C GLY A 48 12.32 2.80 -10.87
N THR A 49 13.41 3.53 -10.60
CA THR A 49 13.40 4.74 -9.77
C THR A 49 12.54 5.84 -10.39
N MET A 50 12.63 6.06 -11.70
CA MET A 50 11.82 7.04 -12.42
C MET A 50 10.32 6.71 -12.33
N ILE A 51 9.95 5.45 -12.61
CA ILE A 51 8.55 5.00 -12.57
C ILE A 51 7.99 5.10 -11.15
N ARG A 52 8.77 4.70 -10.14
CA ARG A 52 8.38 4.84 -8.73
C ARG A 52 8.06 6.30 -8.38
N ASN A 53 8.89 7.25 -8.81
CA ASN A 53 8.65 8.67 -8.55
C ASN A 53 7.36 9.16 -9.23
N PHE A 54 7.09 8.73 -10.47
CA PHE A 54 5.84 9.03 -11.16
C PHE A 54 4.61 8.47 -10.43
N ILE A 55 4.69 7.23 -9.94
CA ILE A 55 3.60 6.62 -9.16
C ILE A 55 3.38 7.38 -7.85
N MET A 56 4.45 7.79 -7.16
CA MET A 56 4.36 8.59 -5.94
C MET A 56 3.70 9.95 -6.18
N GLU A 57 4.05 10.63 -7.28
CA GLU A 57 3.39 11.88 -7.67
C GLU A 57 1.90 11.65 -7.95
N ALA A 58 1.54 10.59 -8.67
CA ALA A 58 0.16 10.23 -8.94
C ALA A 58 -0.63 9.91 -7.66
N LEU A 59 -0.03 9.20 -6.69
CA LEU A 59 -0.63 8.94 -5.39
C LEU A 59 -0.96 10.26 -4.66
N TRP A 60 0.00 11.19 -4.61
CA TRP A 60 -0.21 12.47 -3.93
C TRP A 60 -1.26 13.35 -4.60
N ASN A 61 -1.35 13.30 -5.93
CA ASN A 61 -2.43 13.96 -6.66
C ASN A 61 -3.81 13.37 -6.30
N ASP A 62 -3.93 12.04 -6.13
CA ASP A 62 -5.19 11.42 -5.72
C ASP A 62 -5.53 11.72 -4.25
N VAL A 63 -4.53 11.76 -3.36
CA VAL A 63 -4.67 12.21 -1.96
C VAL A 63 -5.19 13.64 -1.90
N GLU A 64 -4.60 14.56 -2.65
CA GLU A 64 -5.02 15.98 -2.69
C GLU A 64 -6.44 16.11 -3.26
N PHE A 65 -6.78 15.33 -4.28
CA PHE A 65 -8.12 15.33 -4.86
C PHE A 65 -9.18 14.76 -3.91
N ARG A 66 -8.93 13.61 -3.31
CA ARG A 66 -9.86 12.95 -2.36
C ARG A 66 -10.02 13.74 -1.08
N SER A 67 -8.95 14.31 -0.54
CA SER A 67 -9.00 15.10 0.69
C SER A 67 -9.86 16.36 0.55
N LYS A 68 -9.93 16.98 -0.65
CA LYS A 68 -10.84 18.11 -0.94
C LYS A 68 -12.32 17.72 -0.92
N LYS A 69 -12.65 16.45 -1.12
CA LYS A 69 -14.04 15.96 -1.06
C LYS A 69 -14.54 15.70 0.36
N LEU A 70 -13.65 15.71 1.35
CA LEU A 70 -14.00 15.62 2.77
C LEU A 70 -14.50 17.01 3.22
N ALA A 71 -15.79 17.27 3.01
CA ALA A 71 -16.44 18.59 3.01
C ALA A 71 -16.38 19.41 4.33
N THR A 72 -15.69 18.92 5.36
CA THR A 72 -15.77 19.46 6.74
C THR A 72 -14.43 19.91 7.32
N VAL A 73 -13.32 19.79 6.58
CA VAL A 73 -11.97 20.09 7.08
C VAL A 73 -11.43 21.39 6.48
N SER A 74 -10.97 22.30 7.34
CA SER A 74 -10.31 23.54 6.88
C SER A 74 -9.06 23.24 6.06
N ALA A 75 -8.67 24.16 5.16
CA ALA A 75 -7.50 23.97 4.32
C ALA A 75 -6.22 23.71 5.16
N ASP A 76 -6.03 24.45 6.25
CA ASP A 76 -4.83 24.30 7.10
C ASP A 76 -4.76 22.93 7.79
N VAL A 77 -5.89 22.44 8.32
CA VAL A 77 -5.96 21.11 8.95
C VAL A 77 -5.71 20.02 7.90
N ARG A 78 -6.29 20.16 6.71
CA ARG A 78 -6.07 19.22 5.61
C ARG A 78 -4.59 19.15 5.20
N HIS A 79 -3.92 20.29 5.02
CA HIS A 79 -2.49 20.30 4.68
C HIS A 79 -1.63 19.63 5.77
N ARG A 80 -1.97 19.87 7.05
CA ARG A 80 -1.29 19.21 8.17
C ARG A 80 -1.48 17.69 8.13
N GLN A 81 -2.72 17.22 7.92
CA GLN A 81 -3.02 15.79 7.82
C GLN A 81 -2.32 15.12 6.63
N ILE A 82 -2.25 15.79 5.47
CA ILE A 82 -1.52 15.27 4.31
C ILE A 82 -0.02 15.16 4.60
N LYS A 83 0.56 16.16 5.30
CA LYS A 83 1.95 16.10 5.74
C LYS A 83 2.18 14.92 6.69
N GLU A 84 1.30 14.74 7.68
CA GLU A 84 1.35 13.59 8.59
C GLU A 84 1.25 12.26 7.84
N LEU A 85 0.37 12.15 6.84
CA LEU A 85 0.28 10.97 5.98
C LEU A 85 1.59 10.71 5.21
N SER A 86 2.28 11.76 4.77
CA SER A 86 3.59 11.64 4.11
C SER A 86 4.66 11.09 5.04
N ASP A 87 4.73 11.59 6.28
CA ASP A 87 5.68 11.12 7.27
C ASP A 87 5.39 9.66 7.65
N GLN A 88 4.10 9.33 7.82
CA GLN A 88 3.68 7.97 8.10
C GLN A 88 3.97 7.00 6.94
N LEU A 89 3.76 7.42 5.68
CA LEU A 89 4.10 6.62 4.50
C LEU A 89 5.58 6.27 4.50
N ARG A 90 6.47 7.26 4.72
CA ARG A 90 7.92 7.02 4.76
C ARG A 90 8.29 6.00 5.84
N GLY A 91 7.72 6.15 7.04
CA GLY A 91 7.93 5.20 8.13
C GLY A 91 7.41 3.79 7.80
N ALA A 92 6.24 3.69 7.16
CA ALA A 92 5.66 2.43 6.75
C ALA A 92 6.49 1.72 5.69
N LEU A 93 6.97 2.42 4.65
CA LEU A 93 7.83 1.84 3.63
C LEU A 93 9.08 1.21 4.23
N VAL A 94 9.78 1.94 5.12
CA VAL A 94 10.97 1.41 5.81
C VAL A 94 10.64 0.20 6.67
N GLY A 95 9.53 0.26 7.43
CA GLY A 95 9.13 -0.85 8.28
C GLY A 95 8.68 -2.10 7.49
N TYR A 96 8.05 -1.91 6.32
CA TYR A 96 7.73 -3.03 5.43
C TYR A 96 8.98 -3.64 4.82
N ASP A 97 9.96 -2.83 4.41
CA ASP A 97 11.26 -3.32 3.91
C ASP A 97 11.98 -4.15 5.00
N GLU A 98 12.01 -3.65 6.24
CA GLU A 98 12.59 -4.37 7.37
C GLU A 98 11.90 -5.72 7.60
N GLY A 99 10.56 -5.75 7.66
CA GLY A 99 9.80 -6.98 7.86
C GLY A 99 9.92 -7.97 6.68
N TRP A 100 9.96 -7.45 5.46
CA TRP A 100 10.16 -8.26 4.25
C TRP A 100 11.54 -8.92 4.24
N LEU A 101 12.60 -8.19 4.58
CA LEU A 101 13.98 -8.69 4.56
C LEU A 101 14.36 -9.53 5.78
N SER A 102 13.60 -9.45 6.87
CA SER A 102 13.89 -10.16 8.12
C SER A 102 13.02 -11.41 8.31
N ASN A 103 11.93 -11.29 9.07
CA ASN A 103 11.06 -12.40 9.44
C ASN A 103 9.61 -11.94 9.65
N ASP A 104 8.72 -12.93 9.75
CA ASP A 104 7.28 -12.69 9.83
C ASP A 104 6.82 -12.02 11.12
N MET A 105 7.58 -12.14 12.22
CA MET A 105 7.27 -11.44 13.47
C MET A 105 7.45 -9.93 13.31
N VAL A 106 8.54 -9.50 12.67
CA VAL A 106 8.77 -8.08 12.37
C VAL A 106 7.73 -7.56 11.39
N LEU A 107 7.42 -8.33 10.33
CA LEU A 107 6.38 -7.95 9.36
C LEU A 107 4.98 -7.87 10.01
N ALA A 108 4.62 -8.83 10.87
CA ALA A 108 3.38 -8.82 11.64
C ALA A 108 3.29 -7.59 12.55
N SER A 109 4.40 -7.20 13.20
CA SER A 109 4.45 -5.97 14.00
C SER A 109 4.17 -4.72 13.17
N MET A 110 4.62 -4.68 11.92
CA MET A 110 4.39 -3.56 11.01
C MET A 110 2.94 -3.53 10.54
N VAL A 111 2.40 -4.70 10.16
CA VAL A 111 0.98 -4.87 9.80
C VAL A 111 0.08 -4.40 10.94
N TRP A 112 0.33 -4.86 12.17
CA TRP A 112 -0.46 -4.46 13.33
C TRP A 112 -0.43 -2.95 13.57
N ARG A 113 0.76 -2.33 13.51
CA ARG A 113 0.91 -0.89 13.72
C ARG A 113 0.26 -0.05 12.62
N ARG A 114 0.36 -0.48 11.35
CA ARG A 114 -0.03 0.35 10.19
C ARG A 114 -1.41 0.04 9.66
N ILE A 115 -1.71 -1.23 9.42
CA ILE A 115 -2.99 -1.66 8.84
C ILE A 115 -4.10 -1.55 9.88
N PHE A 116 -3.82 -2.00 11.11
CA PHE A 116 -4.81 -2.03 12.18
C PHE A 116 -4.68 -0.88 13.17
N ASN A 117 -3.79 0.08 12.94
CA ASN A 117 -3.55 1.19 13.86
C ASN A 117 -3.31 0.76 15.33
N LYS A 118 -2.64 -0.39 15.54
CA LYS A 118 -2.41 -1.02 16.86
C LYS A 118 -3.68 -1.54 17.55
N GLU A 119 -4.79 -1.57 16.83
CA GLU A 119 -6.10 -2.00 17.31
C GLU A 119 -6.53 -3.25 16.53
N CYS A 120 -5.97 -4.40 16.92
CA CYS A 120 -6.41 -5.70 16.42
C CYS A 120 -6.30 -6.74 17.53
N ASN A 121 -7.44 -7.29 17.93
CA ASN A 121 -7.51 -8.34 18.94
C ASN A 121 -7.52 -9.76 18.31
N ASP A 122 -7.59 -9.84 16.99
CA ASP A 122 -7.63 -11.07 16.22
C ASP A 122 -6.29 -11.28 15.49
N PRO A 123 -5.36 -12.08 16.06
CA PRO A 123 -4.06 -12.30 15.45
C PRO A 123 -4.13 -13.03 14.10
N GLU A 124 -5.22 -13.75 13.80
CA GLU A 124 -5.38 -14.45 12.52
C GLU A 124 -5.49 -13.46 11.36
N LYS A 125 -6.09 -12.28 11.57
CA LYS A 125 -6.13 -11.21 10.56
C LYS A 125 -4.76 -10.60 10.28
N ILE A 126 -3.92 -10.47 11.30
CA ILE A 126 -2.53 -10.02 11.13
C ILE A 126 -1.76 -11.07 10.31
N GLU A 127 -1.90 -12.35 10.69
CA GLU A 127 -1.28 -13.46 9.98
C GLU A 127 -1.74 -13.53 8.52
N LEU A 128 -3.03 -13.29 8.25
CA LEU A 128 -3.60 -13.26 6.90
C LEU A 128 -2.92 -12.21 6.02
N VAL A 129 -2.72 -10.99 6.53
CA VAL A 129 -2.01 -9.93 5.80
C VAL A 129 -0.55 -10.30 5.56
N VAL A 130 0.13 -10.87 6.56
CA VAL A 130 1.53 -11.34 6.40
C VAL A 130 1.63 -12.40 5.32
N LYS A 131 0.76 -13.43 5.35
CA LYS A 131 0.67 -14.48 4.32
C LYS A 131 0.39 -13.89 2.94
N TYR A 132 -0.53 -12.92 2.87
CA TYR A 132 -0.85 -12.20 1.63
C TYR A 132 0.39 -11.49 1.08
N ILE A 133 1.10 -10.69 1.89
CA ILE A 133 2.32 -9.98 1.48
C ILE A 133 3.35 -10.98 0.95
N ARG A 134 3.65 -12.06 1.69
CA ARG A 134 4.64 -13.05 1.27
C ARG A 134 4.31 -13.69 -0.07
N LYS A 135 3.06 -14.16 -0.24
CA LYS A 135 2.60 -14.79 -1.50
C LYS A 135 2.60 -13.79 -2.66
N GLN A 136 2.08 -12.59 -2.45
CA GLN A 136 1.99 -11.57 -3.48
C GLN A 136 3.37 -11.13 -3.96
N MET A 137 4.32 -10.94 -3.03
CA MET A 137 5.70 -10.59 -3.34
C MET A 137 6.38 -11.67 -4.19
N SER A 138 6.21 -12.95 -3.87
CA SER A 138 6.74 -14.05 -4.69
C SER A 138 6.20 -14.03 -6.12
N ILE A 139 4.92 -13.68 -6.31
CA ILE A 139 4.32 -13.57 -7.65
C ILE A 139 4.86 -12.34 -8.40
N LEU A 140 4.93 -11.19 -7.74
CA LEU A 140 5.44 -9.95 -8.35
C LEU A 140 6.90 -10.10 -8.80
N GLN A 141 7.73 -10.81 -8.03
CA GLN A 141 9.12 -11.11 -8.39
C GLN A 141 9.25 -11.94 -9.67
N LEU A 142 8.26 -12.77 -9.98
CA LEU A 142 8.22 -13.58 -11.21
C LEU A 142 7.66 -12.82 -12.42
N GLN A 143 6.99 -11.67 -12.22
CA GLN A 143 6.45 -10.89 -13.34
C GLN A 143 7.55 -10.05 -14.02
N THR A 144 7.48 -10.00 -15.35
CA THR A 144 8.41 -9.21 -16.18
C THR A 144 8.08 -7.72 -16.11
N PHE A 145 9.08 -6.89 -16.42
CA PHE A 145 8.90 -5.45 -16.53
C PHE A 145 7.76 -5.08 -17.49
N ASP A 146 7.74 -5.68 -18.68
CA ASP A 146 6.73 -5.40 -19.70
C ASP A 146 5.31 -5.70 -19.21
N SER A 147 5.12 -6.83 -18.50
CA SER A 147 3.83 -7.19 -17.91
C SER A 147 3.37 -6.15 -16.89
N LEU A 148 4.25 -5.77 -15.96
CA LEU A 148 3.88 -4.93 -14.83
C LEU A 148 3.79 -3.44 -15.16
N PHE A 149 4.60 -2.95 -16.09
CA PHE A 149 4.82 -1.51 -16.27
C PHE A 149 4.45 -0.98 -17.64
N THR A 150 4.61 -1.77 -18.70
CA THR A 150 4.08 -1.42 -20.03
C THR A 150 2.59 -1.74 -20.10
N LYS A 151 2.23 -2.99 -19.79
CA LYS A 151 0.84 -3.49 -19.87
C LYS A 151 0.02 -3.17 -18.64
N LYS A 152 0.67 -2.85 -17.50
CA LYS A 152 0.04 -2.60 -16.20
C LYS A 152 -0.85 -3.76 -15.74
N ASP A 153 -0.48 -4.98 -16.10
CA ASP A 153 -1.19 -6.21 -15.73
C ASP A 153 -0.62 -6.74 -14.42
N VAL A 154 -1.19 -6.28 -13.29
CA VAL A 154 -0.79 -6.76 -11.97
C VAL A 154 -1.74 -7.85 -11.52
N LYS A 155 -1.15 -9.03 -11.29
CA LYS A 155 -1.89 -10.18 -10.81
C LYS A 155 -1.94 -10.14 -9.29
N TRP A 156 -2.87 -9.36 -8.76
CA TRP A 156 -3.20 -9.40 -7.33
C TRP A 156 -3.86 -10.74 -7.01
N ILE A 157 -3.31 -11.47 -6.04
CA ILE A 157 -3.96 -12.67 -5.52
C ILE A 157 -5.24 -12.27 -4.80
N LYS A 158 -6.23 -13.16 -4.84
CA LYS A 158 -7.41 -12.99 -3.99
C LYS A 158 -6.95 -12.94 -2.54
N PHE A 159 -7.56 -12.04 -1.78
CA PHE A 159 -7.38 -11.95 -0.35
C PHE A 159 -8.19 -13.08 0.31
N VAL A 160 -7.60 -14.29 0.35
CA VAL A 160 -8.21 -15.54 0.86
C VAL A 160 -7.46 -16.05 2.08
#